data_AF-A0A936DUB4-F1
#
_entry.id   AF-A0A936DUB4-F1
#
_cell.length_a   1.000
_cell.length_b   1.000
_cell.length_c   1.000
_cell.angle_alpha   90.00
_cell.angle_beta   90.00
_cell.angle_gamma   90.00
#
_symmetry.space_group_name_H-M   'P 1'
#
loop_
_entity.id
_entity.type
_entity.pdbx_description
1 polymer ?
#
loop_
_entity_poly.entity_id
_entity_poly.type
_entity_poly.pdbx_seq_one_letter_code
_entity_poly.pdbx_strand_id
1 'polypeptide(L)'
;MLIKIARRNIWRSKKRSITLLIAISLGLWSGMFLIAFYNGMIEQRVDAAIRDEISHIQIHHREFLNDFDSEFVIPDASNTLQSINENPAVKASAGRVILYGMIASPAGSTGIKINGIQAESENKLTQLSTKLIEGHYFNPLKSNEILIGQKLANKLKLNLNKKQF
;
A
#
# COMPACT_ATOMS: atom_id res chain seq x y z
N MET A 1 21.21 50.72 -20.67
CA MET A 1 20.11 51.60 -21.13
C MET A 1 18.78 50.86 -21.34
N LEU A 2 18.79 49.69 -22.00
CA LEU A 2 17.58 48.93 -22.37
C LEU A 2 16.69 48.47 -21.19
N ILE A 3 17.29 47.98 -20.10
CA ILE A 3 16.55 47.52 -18.89
C ILE A 3 15.71 48.67 -18.28
N LYS A 4 16.24 49.90 -18.30
CA LYS A 4 15.57 51.10 -17.76
C LYS A 4 14.35 51.49 -18.59
N ILE A 5 14.42 51.30 -19.91
CA ILE A 5 13.32 51.55 -20.86
C ILE A 5 12.26 50.46 -20.72
N ALA A 6 12.66 49.19 -20.68
CA ALA A 6 11.75 48.05 -20.50
C ALA A 6 10.92 48.15 -19.21
N ARG A 7 11.54 48.48 -18.07
CA ARG A 7 10.84 48.66 -16.79
C ARG A 7 9.78 49.76 -16.84
N ARG A 8 10.10 50.88 -17.50
CA ARG A 8 9.18 52.02 -17.65
C ARG A 8 7.98 51.66 -18.54
N ASN A 9 8.19 50.83 -19.56
CA ASN A 9 7.14 50.35 -20.46
C ASN A 9 6.15 49.40 -19.74
N ILE A 10 6.67 48.46 -18.95
CA ILE A 10 5.87 47.54 -18.12
C ILE A 10 5.03 48.34 -17.10
N TRP A 11 5.63 49.36 -16.46
CA TRP A 11 4.94 50.22 -15.49
C TRP A 11 3.88 51.14 -16.11
N ARG A 12 3.99 51.49 -17.39
CA ARG A 12 3.00 52.30 -18.11
C ARG A 12 1.80 51.46 -18.57
N SER A 13 2.00 50.17 -18.87
CA SER A 13 0.96 49.25 -19.37
C SER A 13 0.62 48.14 -18.37
N LYS A 14 0.33 48.53 -17.11
CA LYS A 14 0.19 47.60 -15.96
C LYS A 14 -0.82 46.47 -16.18
N LYS A 15 -2.02 46.76 -16.71
CA LYS A 15 -3.09 45.76 -16.89
C LYS A 15 -2.67 44.62 -17.83
N ARG A 16 -2.11 44.96 -19.00
CA ARG A 16 -1.64 43.98 -19.99
C ARG A 16 -0.47 43.16 -19.47
N SER A 17 0.49 43.82 -18.82
CA SER A 17 1.68 43.17 -18.28
C SER A 17 1.34 42.21 -17.13
N ILE A 18 0.43 42.59 -16.22
CA ILE A 18 -0.02 41.74 -15.11
C ILE A 18 -0.76 40.52 -15.63
N THR A 19 -1.65 40.68 -16.63
CA THR A 19 -2.40 39.55 -17.20
C THR A 19 -1.45 38.49 -17.79
N LEU A 20 -0.43 38.93 -18.53
CA LEU A 20 0.57 38.03 -19.10
C LEU A 20 1.41 37.34 -18.02
N LEU A 21 1.86 38.09 -17.00
CA LEU A 21 2.62 37.56 -15.88
C LEU A 21 1.82 36.51 -15.10
N ILE A 22 0.54 36.76 -14.83
CA ILE A 22 -0.34 35.80 -14.15
C ILE A 22 -0.50 34.53 -14.99
N ALA A 23 -0.73 34.66 -16.29
CA ALA A 23 -0.89 33.49 -17.16
C ALA A 23 0.37 32.61 -17.18
N ILE A 24 1.55 33.22 -17.31
CA ILE A 24 2.84 32.50 -17.28
C ILE A 24 3.08 31.89 -15.89
N SER A 25 2.88 32.65 -14.83
CA SER A 25 3.07 32.17 -13.45
C SER A 25 2.15 31.01 -13.12
N LEU A 26 0.88 31.06 -13.51
CA LEU A 26 -0.07 29.96 -13.28
C LEU A 26 0.30 28.72 -14.08
N GLY A 27 0.73 28.88 -15.34
CA GLY A 27 1.19 27.75 -16.15
C GLY A 27 2.40 27.05 -15.55
N LEU A 28 3.41 27.82 -15.14
CA LEU A 28 4.61 27.29 -14.48
C LEU A 28 4.28 26.66 -13.12
N TRP A 29 3.48 27.35 -12.30
CA TRP A 29 3.06 26.85 -10.99
C TRP A 29 2.29 25.53 -11.12
N SER A 30 1.34 25.44 -12.05
CA SER A 30 0.54 24.23 -12.28
C SER A 30 1.42 23.05 -12.69
N GLY A 31 2.34 23.27 -13.64
CA GLY A 31 3.27 22.22 -14.08
C GLY A 31 4.19 21.73 -12.96
N MET A 32 4.78 22.67 -12.21
CA MET A 32 5.63 22.33 -11.06
C MET A 32 4.86 21.61 -9.95
N PHE A 33 3.64 22.07 -9.66
CA PHE A 33 2.77 21.46 -8.65
C PHE A 33 2.41 20.03 -9.03
N LEU A 34 1.99 19.78 -10.28
CA LEU A 34 1.66 18.44 -10.76
C LEU A 34 2.85 17.48 -10.66
N ILE A 35 4.04 17.92 -11.04
CA ILE A 35 5.26 17.10 -10.94
C ILE A 35 5.59 16.79 -9.48
N ALA A 36 5.57 17.80 -8.61
CA ALA A 36 5.86 17.62 -7.19
C ALA A 36 4.83 16.70 -6.51
N PHE A 37 3.55 16.90 -6.80
CA PHE A 37 2.47 16.07 -6.30
C PHE A 37 2.60 14.62 -6.75
N TYR A 38 2.88 14.40 -8.03
CA TYR A 38 3.05 13.06 -8.59
C TYR A 38 4.28 12.33 -7.99
N ASN A 39 5.39 13.05 -7.81
CA ASN A 39 6.56 12.49 -7.14
C ASN A 39 6.26 12.09 -5.69
N GLY A 40 5.55 12.94 -4.94
CA GLY A 40 5.12 12.59 -3.58
C GLY A 40 4.18 11.38 -3.55
N MET A 41 3.28 11.26 -4.52
CA MET A 41 2.43 10.07 -4.67
C MET A 41 3.25 8.81 -4.95
N ILE A 42 4.26 8.89 -5.84
CA ILE A 42 5.13 7.74 -6.14
C ILE A 42 5.89 7.31 -4.90
N GLU A 43 6.53 8.24 -4.20
CA GLU A 43 7.30 7.96 -2.99
C GLU A 43 6.41 7.29 -1.93
N GLN A 44 5.23 7.85 -1.68
CA GLN A 44 4.27 7.27 -0.75
C GLN A 44 3.81 5.87 -1.19
N ARG A 45 3.60 5.64 -2.49
CA ARG A 45 3.20 4.35 -3.03
C ARG A 45 4.30 3.29 -2.88
N VAL A 46 5.54 3.66 -3.17
CA VAL A 46 6.70 2.77 -3.01
C VAL A 46 6.87 2.40 -1.54
N ASP A 47 6.84 3.39 -0.64
CA ASP A 47 6.98 3.14 0.79
C ASP A 47 5.83 2.29 1.35
N ALA A 48 4.60 2.49 0.87
CA ALA A 48 3.47 1.67 1.26
C ALA A 48 3.61 0.23 0.75
N ALA A 49 4.03 0.04 -0.51
CA ALA A 49 4.25 -1.29 -1.08
C ALA A 49 5.34 -2.06 -0.30
N ILE A 50 6.43 -1.38 0.06
CA ILE A 50 7.50 -1.96 0.89
C ILE A 50 6.97 -2.29 2.29
N ARG A 51 6.35 -1.34 3.00
CA ARG A 51 5.95 -1.58 4.40
C ARG A 51 4.79 -2.56 4.57
N ASP A 52 3.88 -2.63 3.60
CA ASP A 52 2.58 -3.27 3.81
C ASP A 52 2.42 -4.56 3.01
N GLU A 53 3.04 -4.68 1.84
CA GLU A 53 2.86 -5.84 0.97
C GLU A 53 4.14 -6.67 0.84
N ILE A 54 5.20 -6.08 0.32
CA ILE A 54 6.39 -6.81 -0.11
C ILE A 54 7.37 -7.03 1.05
N SER A 55 7.36 -6.15 2.05
CA SER A 55 8.54 -5.95 2.89
C SER A 55 9.73 -5.56 2.00
N HIS A 56 10.91 -6.12 2.23
CA HIS A 56 12.11 -5.77 1.48
C HIS A 56 12.49 -6.82 0.43
N ILE A 57 12.21 -8.10 0.73
CA ILE A 57 12.55 -9.24 -0.13
C ILE A 57 11.41 -10.24 -0.05
N GLN A 58 11.06 -10.80 -1.21
CA GLN A 58 10.04 -11.80 -1.37
C GLN A 58 10.61 -13.00 -2.11
N ILE A 59 10.38 -14.20 -1.57
CA ILE A 59 10.85 -15.47 -2.15
C ILE A 59 9.60 -16.28 -2.49
N HIS A 60 9.50 -16.73 -3.73
CA HIS A 60 8.33 -17.44 -4.26
C HIS A 60 8.79 -18.59 -5.14
N HIS A 61 7.90 -19.55 -5.38
CA HIS A 61 8.07 -20.47 -6.50
C HIS A 61 8.11 -19.69 -7.83
N ARG A 62 8.92 -20.15 -8.80
CA ARG A 62 9.19 -19.41 -10.05
C ARG A 62 7.91 -19.05 -10.83
N GLU A 63 6.96 -19.98 -10.89
CA GLU A 63 5.70 -19.82 -11.62
C GLU A 63 4.61 -19.10 -10.81
N PHE A 64 4.80 -18.88 -9.51
CA PHE A 64 3.78 -18.30 -8.62
C PHE A 64 3.35 -16.88 -9.02
N LEU A 65 4.23 -16.11 -9.65
CA LEU A 65 3.91 -14.76 -10.14
C LEU A 65 3.16 -14.78 -11.49
N ASN A 66 3.23 -15.89 -12.23
CA ASN A 66 2.51 -16.08 -13.48
C ASN A 66 1.07 -16.53 -13.19
N ASP A 67 0.92 -17.43 -12.22
CA ASP A 67 -0.37 -17.91 -11.75
C ASP A 67 -0.33 -18.12 -10.23
N PHE A 68 -1.30 -17.56 -9.52
CA PHE A 68 -1.39 -17.58 -8.06
C PHE A 68 -2.02 -18.87 -7.55
N ASP A 69 -1.61 -20.00 -8.13
CA ASP A 69 -2.10 -21.32 -7.74
C ASP A 69 -1.49 -21.75 -6.40
N SER A 70 -2.32 -22.39 -5.58
CA SER A 70 -1.96 -23.05 -4.34
C SER A 70 -0.92 -24.16 -4.50
N GLU A 71 -0.77 -24.72 -5.70
CA GLU A 71 0.25 -25.75 -6.00
C GLU A 71 1.68 -25.19 -6.02
N PHE A 72 1.85 -23.89 -6.29
CA PHE A 72 3.16 -23.25 -6.40
C PHE A 72 3.72 -22.87 -5.02
N VAL A 73 4.17 -23.89 -4.30
CA VAL A 73 4.76 -23.75 -2.97
C VAL A 73 6.29 -23.77 -3.01
N ILE A 74 6.91 -23.26 -1.95
CA ILE A 74 8.35 -23.41 -1.72
C ILE A 74 8.56 -24.77 -1.03
N PRO A 75 9.32 -25.71 -1.63
CA PRO A 75 9.67 -26.96 -0.98
C PRO A 75 10.41 -26.70 0.34
N ASP A 76 10.06 -27.45 1.39
CA ASP A 76 10.67 -27.30 2.73
C ASP A 76 10.71 -25.84 3.23
N ALA A 77 9.62 -25.10 3.02
CA ALA A 77 9.51 -23.69 3.38
C ALA A 77 9.90 -23.40 4.84
N SER A 78 9.60 -24.31 5.77
CA SER A 78 9.96 -24.18 7.19
C SER A 78 11.48 -24.15 7.39
N ASN A 79 12.23 -25.06 6.75
CA ASN A 79 13.68 -25.11 6.85
C ASN A 79 14.31 -23.88 6.19
N THR A 80 13.78 -23.49 5.02
CA THR A 80 14.25 -22.29 4.31
C THR A 80 14.05 -21.03 5.17
N LEU A 81 12.88 -20.90 5.82
CA LEU A 81 12.59 -19.79 6.71
C LEU A 81 13.52 -19.78 7.94
N GLN A 82 13.84 -20.96 8.48
CA GLN A 82 14.81 -21.08 9.57
C GLN A 82 16.20 -20.60 9.15
N SER A 83 16.73 -21.09 8.02
CA SER A 83 18.04 -20.66 7.51
C SER A 83 18.11 -19.16 7.23
N ILE A 84 16.99 -18.54 6.79
CA ILE A 84 16.90 -17.09 6.61
C ILE A 84 16.98 -16.35 7.95
N ASN A 85 16.31 -16.86 8.99
CA ASN A 85 16.32 -16.25 10.33
C ASN A 85 17.67 -16.37 11.04
N GLU A 86 18.49 -17.36 10.68
CA GLU A 86 19.84 -17.53 11.23
C GLU A 86 20.83 -16.47 10.72
N ASN A 87 20.51 -15.77 9.62
CA ASN A 87 21.37 -14.72 9.09
C ASN A 87 21.24 -13.42 9.91
N PRO A 88 22.34 -12.90 10.49
CA PRO A 88 22.29 -11.70 11.34
C PRO A 88 21.90 -10.41 10.58
N ALA A 89 21.99 -10.39 9.25
CA ALA A 89 21.54 -9.26 8.44
C ALA A 89 20.01 -9.21 8.30
N VAL A 90 19.30 -10.29 8.63
CA VAL A 90 17.84 -10.38 8.51
C VAL A 90 17.20 -9.90 9.81
N LYS A 91 16.50 -8.76 9.74
CA LYS A 91 15.81 -8.18 10.91
C LYS A 91 14.57 -8.98 11.32
N ALA A 92 13.81 -9.47 10.35
CA ALA A 92 12.62 -10.28 10.55
C ALA A 92 12.27 -11.02 9.26
N SER A 93 11.61 -12.17 9.39
CA SER A 93 11.02 -12.91 8.26
C SER A 93 9.71 -13.56 8.70
N ALA A 94 8.81 -13.80 7.75
CA ALA A 94 7.55 -14.50 7.99
C ALA A 94 7.15 -15.31 6.76
N GLY A 95 6.62 -16.51 7.00
CA GLY A 95 5.95 -17.29 5.97
C GLY A 95 4.55 -16.76 5.70
N ARG A 96 4.15 -16.77 4.43
CA ARG A 96 2.80 -16.40 4.01
C ARG A 96 2.27 -17.38 2.96
N VAL A 97 0.98 -17.59 3.00
CA VAL A 97 0.22 -18.28 1.95
C VAL A 97 -0.71 -17.24 1.32
N ILE A 98 -0.70 -17.14 0.00
CA ILE A 98 -1.54 -16.20 -0.74
C ILE A 98 -2.44 -16.99 -1.67
N LEU A 99 -3.74 -16.75 -1.56
CA LEU A 99 -4.76 -17.43 -2.36
C LEU A 99 -5.78 -16.41 -2.85
N TYR A 100 -6.45 -16.70 -3.95
CA TYR A 100 -7.62 -15.94 -4.40
C TYR A 100 -8.86 -16.80 -4.22
N GLY A 101 -9.94 -16.18 -3.77
CA GLY A 101 -11.19 -16.88 -3.51
C GLY A 101 -12.38 -15.93 -3.48
N MET A 102 -13.55 -16.48 -3.22
CA MET A 102 -14.78 -15.71 -3.05
C MET A 102 -15.15 -15.66 -1.57
N ILE A 103 -15.51 -14.47 -1.09
CA ILE A 103 -16.19 -14.31 0.21
C ILE A 103 -17.64 -13.92 -0.05
N ALA A 104 -18.55 -14.42 0.77
CA ALA A 104 -19.96 -14.12 0.69
C ALA A 104 -20.52 -13.74 2.06
N SER A 105 -21.42 -12.77 2.07
CA SER A 105 -22.30 -12.45 3.19
C SER A 105 -23.74 -12.36 2.67
N PRO A 106 -24.76 -12.25 3.53
CA PRO A 106 -26.13 -11.99 3.10
C PRO A 106 -26.30 -10.71 2.27
N ALA A 107 -25.35 -9.78 2.34
CA ALA A 107 -25.37 -8.54 1.57
C ALA A 107 -24.79 -8.69 0.15
N GLY A 108 -24.05 -9.77 -0.13
CA GLY A 108 -23.46 -10.03 -1.45
C GLY A 108 -22.18 -10.86 -1.39
N SER A 109 -21.60 -11.11 -2.56
CA SER A 109 -20.35 -11.87 -2.71
C SER A 109 -19.34 -11.10 -3.55
N THR A 110 -18.05 -11.29 -3.27
CA THR A 110 -16.95 -10.65 -4.00
C THR A 110 -15.71 -11.52 -3.98
N GLY A 111 -14.92 -11.44 -5.05
CA GLY A 111 -13.58 -12.01 -5.09
C GLY A 111 -12.66 -11.25 -4.12
N ILE A 112 -11.80 -11.98 -3.41
CA ILE A 112 -10.83 -11.47 -2.46
C ILE A 112 -9.49 -12.20 -2.58
N LYS A 113 -8.43 -11.51 -2.16
CA LYS A 113 -7.13 -12.10 -1.88
C LYS A 113 -7.11 -12.49 -0.39
N ILE A 114 -6.77 -13.73 -0.11
CA ILE A 114 -6.65 -14.32 1.22
C ILE A 114 -5.16 -14.46 1.52
N ASN A 115 -4.72 -13.85 2.61
CA ASN A 115 -3.35 -13.97 3.10
C ASN A 115 -3.36 -14.81 4.39
N GLY A 116 -2.90 -16.06 4.30
CA GLY A 116 -2.55 -16.87 5.46
C GLY A 116 -1.20 -16.41 6.01
N ILE A 117 -1.15 -16.05 7.29
CA ILE A 117 0.04 -15.44 7.93
C ILE A 117 0.34 -16.10 9.27
N GLN A 118 1.62 -16.06 9.67
CA GLN A 118 2.03 -16.34 11.05
C GLN A 118 1.97 -15.04 11.86
N ALA A 119 0.91 -14.86 12.67
CA ALA A 119 0.57 -13.57 13.31
C ALA A 119 1.74 -12.85 14.00
N GLU A 120 2.52 -13.54 14.84
CA GLU A 120 3.63 -12.91 15.57
C GLU A 120 4.77 -12.44 14.66
N SER A 121 5.22 -13.31 13.75
CA SER A 121 6.30 -13.01 12.80
C SER A 121 5.88 -11.94 11.81
N GLU A 122 4.63 -12.01 11.36
CA GLU A 122 4.04 -11.07 10.43
C GLU A 122 3.95 -9.66 11.04
N ASN A 123 3.51 -9.56 12.30
CA ASN A 123 3.39 -8.27 12.96
C ASN A 123 4.74 -7.55 13.14
N LYS A 124 5.85 -8.29 13.24
CA LYS A 124 7.21 -7.72 13.27
C LYS A 124 7.60 -7.06 11.93
N LEU A 125 7.01 -7.50 10.81
CA LEU A 125 7.26 -6.98 9.48
C LEU A 125 6.33 -5.82 9.12
N THR A 126 5.02 -6.06 9.16
CA THR A 126 4.00 -5.15 8.62
C THR A 126 3.33 -4.27 9.66
N GLN A 127 3.56 -4.56 10.95
CA GLN A 127 2.96 -3.87 12.10
C GLN A 127 1.43 -3.80 11.98
N LEU A 128 0.79 -4.85 11.46
CA LEU A 128 -0.65 -4.90 11.24
C LEU A 128 -1.47 -4.58 12.51
N SER A 129 -0.96 -4.92 13.69
CA SER A 129 -1.62 -4.61 14.95
C SER A 129 -1.81 -3.11 15.19
N THR A 130 -0.93 -2.26 14.68
CA THR A 130 -1.02 -0.79 14.85
C THR A 130 -2.03 -0.15 13.91
N LYS A 131 -2.46 -0.88 12.86
CA LYS A 131 -3.40 -0.43 11.84
C LYS A 131 -4.83 -0.92 12.10
N LEU A 132 -5.06 -1.62 13.21
CA LEU A 132 -6.40 -2.04 13.63
C LEU A 132 -7.24 -0.83 14.01
N ILE A 133 -8.41 -0.71 13.38
CA ILE A 133 -9.39 0.33 13.68
C ILE A 133 -10.34 -0.16 14.77
N GLU A 134 -10.85 -1.39 14.63
CA GLU A 134 -11.78 -2.01 15.57
C GLU A 134 -11.46 -3.51 15.73
N GLY A 135 -11.77 -4.09 16.89
CA GLY A 135 -11.53 -5.49 17.22
C GLY A 135 -10.19 -5.74 17.92
N HIS A 136 -9.68 -6.96 17.82
CA HIS A 136 -8.40 -7.38 18.41
C HIS A 136 -7.53 -8.08 17.35
N TYR A 137 -6.21 -8.01 17.53
CA TYR A 137 -5.30 -8.81 16.72
C TYR A 137 -5.42 -10.30 17.06
N PHE A 138 -4.91 -11.18 16.20
CA PHE A 138 -5.01 -12.63 16.36
C PHE A 138 -4.60 -13.10 17.77
N ASN A 139 -5.45 -13.90 18.40
CA ASN A 139 -5.19 -14.55 19.68
C ASN A 139 -4.69 -15.98 19.44
N PRO A 140 -3.51 -16.37 19.94
CA PRO A 140 -2.96 -17.71 19.76
C PRO A 140 -3.86 -18.84 20.28
N LEU A 141 -4.75 -18.53 21.22
CA LEU A 141 -5.66 -19.50 21.85
C LEU A 141 -6.98 -19.66 21.10
N LYS A 142 -7.26 -18.81 20.11
CA LYS A 142 -8.50 -18.85 19.32
C LYS A 142 -8.20 -19.26 17.89
N SER A 143 -9.01 -20.18 17.36
CA SER A 143 -8.95 -20.60 15.96
C SER A 143 -9.97 -19.83 15.11
N ASN A 144 -9.72 -19.77 13.80
CA ASN A 144 -10.62 -19.19 12.80
C ASN A 144 -10.91 -17.69 12.95
N GLU A 145 -9.96 -16.95 13.51
CA GLU A 145 -10.03 -15.49 13.50
C GLU A 145 -9.61 -14.98 12.12
N ILE A 146 -10.28 -13.92 11.65
CA ILE A 146 -10.00 -13.28 10.36
C ILE A 146 -9.90 -11.77 10.56
N LEU A 147 -8.93 -11.16 9.91
CA LEU A 147 -8.85 -9.72 9.77
C LEU A 147 -9.32 -9.31 8.38
N ILE A 148 -10.25 -8.36 8.34
CA ILE A 148 -10.87 -7.88 7.11
C ILE A 148 -10.57 -6.39 6.97
N GLY A 149 -10.14 -5.96 5.78
CA GLY A 149 -9.95 -4.55 5.51
C GLY A 149 -11.27 -3.77 5.59
N GLN A 150 -11.25 -2.55 6.14
CA GLN A 150 -12.44 -1.72 6.37
C GLN A 150 -13.33 -1.58 5.12
N LYS A 151 -12.72 -1.40 3.94
CA LYS A 151 -13.46 -1.26 2.67
C LYS A 151 -14.24 -2.52 2.32
N LEU A 152 -13.68 -3.71 2.58
CA LEU A 152 -14.32 -4.99 2.34
C LEU A 152 -15.44 -5.22 3.37
N ALA A 153 -15.19 -4.91 4.64
CA ALA A 153 -16.21 -4.98 5.70
C ALA A 153 -17.43 -4.10 5.35
N ASN A 154 -17.20 -2.85 4.92
CA ASN A 154 -18.26 -1.93 4.48
C ASN A 154 -19.03 -2.47 3.27
N LYS A 155 -18.32 -3.01 2.27
CA LYS A 155 -18.93 -3.59 1.05
C LYS A 155 -19.86 -4.76 1.40
N LEU A 156 -19.45 -5.60 2.35
CA LEU A 156 -20.19 -6.79 2.78
C LEU A 156 -21.16 -6.52 3.95
N LYS A 157 -21.26 -5.26 4.41
CA LYS A 157 -22.06 -4.82 5.57
C LYS A 157 -21.80 -5.64 6.84
N LEU A 158 -20.55 -6.02 7.04
CA LEU A 158 -20.11 -6.80 8.21
C LEU A 158 -19.94 -5.86 9.41
N ASN A 159 -20.32 -6.34 10.60
CA ASN A 159 -20.09 -5.65 11.88
C ASN A 159 -19.42 -6.62 12.86
N LEU A 160 -18.56 -6.09 13.74
CA LEU A 160 -17.96 -6.88 14.81
C LEU A 160 -19.05 -7.54 15.66
N ASN A 161 -18.84 -8.81 16.01
CA ASN A 161 -19.75 -9.66 16.80
C ASN A 161 -21.06 -10.09 16.11
N LYS A 162 -21.27 -9.81 14.82
CA LYS A 162 -22.30 -10.53 14.04
C LYS A 162 -21.66 -11.76 13.42
N LYS A 163 -21.86 -12.92 14.08
CA LYS A 163 -21.55 -14.23 13.50
C LYS A 163 -22.37 -14.37 12.21
N GLN A 164 -21.74 -14.24 11.06
CA GLN A 164 -22.36 -14.50 9.77
C GLN A 164 -21.56 -15.62 9.14
N PHE A 165 -22.03 -16.82 9.46
CA PHE A 165 -21.54 -18.17 9.12
C PHE A 165 -20.31 -18.63 9.90
#